data_AF-K5BVJ7-F1
#
_entry.id   AF-K5BVJ7-F1
#
_cell.length_a   1.000
_cell.length_b   1.000
_cell.length_c   1.000
_cell.angle_alpha   90.00
_cell.angle_beta   90.00
_cell.angle_gamma   90.00
#
_symmetry.space_group_name_H-M   'P 1'
#
loop_
_entity.id
_entity.type
_entity.pdbx_description
1 polymer ?
#
loop_
_entity_poly.entity_id
_entity_poly.type
_entity_poly.pdbx_seq_one_letter_code
_entity_poly.pdbx_strand_id
1 'polypeptide(L)'
;MLLADSHITMVVGVDVHVTTAPPFNPIHPYMGMVMDPADYIPFLGTNVSVNGLKRGVSDTGGMIIPLAHIPLAGPFAMASMIGHESMNFFASQTVFCDGSRMSPKGHMVMTCNDVGIPLSAGIG
;
A
#
# COMPACT_ATOMS: atom_id res chain seq x y z
N MET A 1 -20.88 5.98 -8.32
CA MET A 1 -19.74 6.90 -8.11
C MET A 1 -18.82 6.23 -7.10
N LEU A 2 -17.54 6.04 -7.39
CA LEU A 2 -16.53 5.70 -6.38
C LEU A 2 -15.23 6.43 -6.71
N LEU A 3 -15.17 7.70 -6.32
CA LEU A 3 -13.95 8.52 -6.38
C LEU A 3 -13.04 8.29 -5.17
N ALA A 4 -13.57 7.72 -4.08
CA ALA A 4 -12.88 7.54 -2.80
C ALA A 4 -12.55 6.07 -2.52
N ASP A 5 -11.33 5.84 -2.07
CA ASP A 5 -10.78 4.56 -1.70
C ASP A 5 -11.37 4.00 -0.39
N SER A 6 -11.34 2.68 -0.25
CA SER A 6 -11.87 1.92 0.87
C SER A 6 -11.12 0.61 0.98
N HIS A 7 -11.17 -0.03 2.14
CA HIS A 7 -10.62 -1.37 2.28
C HIS A 7 -11.22 -2.34 1.25
N ILE A 8 -10.44 -3.35 0.87
CA ILE A 8 -10.76 -4.33 -0.20
C ILE A 8 -10.72 -3.72 -1.62
N THR A 9 -10.45 -2.41 -1.77
CA THR A 9 -10.20 -1.84 -3.10
C THR A 9 -8.95 -2.46 -3.68
N MET A 10 -9.09 -3.06 -4.86
CA MET A 10 -7.95 -3.61 -5.58
C MET A 10 -7.08 -2.46 -6.10
N VAL A 11 -5.77 -2.60 -5.87
CA VAL A 11 -4.76 -1.66 -6.33
C VAL A 11 -3.75 -2.40 -7.20
N VAL A 12 -3.31 -1.70 -8.23
CA VAL A 12 -2.23 -2.16 -9.12
C VAL A 12 -1.09 -1.17 -9.03
N GLY A 13 0.12 -1.67 -9.14
CA GLY A 13 1.31 -0.87 -8.87
C GLY A 13 2.55 -1.39 -9.54
N VAL A 14 3.66 -0.74 -9.18
CA VAL A 14 4.99 -1.13 -9.61
C VAL A 14 5.84 -1.49 -8.40
N ASP A 15 6.53 -2.61 -8.52
CA ASP A 15 7.32 -3.27 -7.51
C ASP A 15 8.79 -3.31 -7.92
N VAL A 16 9.65 -2.71 -7.09
CA VAL A 16 11.06 -2.47 -7.43
C VAL A 16 11.93 -3.03 -6.31
N HIS A 17 12.57 -4.17 -6.59
CA HIS A 17 13.43 -4.87 -5.64
C HIS A 17 14.87 -4.85 -6.08
N VAL A 18 15.79 -4.86 -5.13
CA VAL A 18 17.20 -5.15 -5.33
C VAL A 18 17.39 -6.66 -5.29
N THR A 19 17.83 -7.24 -6.40
CA THR A 19 18.10 -8.69 -6.49
C THR A 19 19.59 -8.96 -6.34
N THR A 20 19.94 -10.11 -5.77
CA THR A 20 21.36 -10.52 -5.60
C THR A 20 21.93 -11.20 -6.85
N ALA A 21 21.13 -11.38 -7.90
CA ALA A 21 21.51 -12.02 -9.15
C ALA A 21 20.98 -11.25 -10.38
N PRO A 22 21.66 -11.35 -11.54
CA PRO A 22 21.17 -10.82 -12.81
C PRO A 22 19.82 -11.45 -13.23
N PRO A 23 18.92 -10.71 -13.90
CA PRO A 23 19.00 -9.30 -14.27
C PRO A 23 18.71 -8.41 -13.06
N PHE A 24 19.73 -7.70 -12.58
CA PHE A 24 19.64 -6.93 -11.34
C PHE A 24 18.46 -5.94 -11.39
N ASN A 25 17.66 -5.98 -10.34
CA ASN A 25 16.58 -5.04 -10.04
C ASN A 25 15.49 -4.92 -11.11
N PRO A 26 14.82 -6.01 -11.49
CA PRO A 26 13.76 -5.94 -12.46
C PRO A 26 12.53 -5.25 -11.87
N ILE A 27 11.83 -4.51 -12.73
CA ILE A 27 10.56 -3.87 -12.41
C ILE A 27 9.45 -4.91 -12.57
N HIS A 28 8.68 -5.16 -11.51
CA HIS A 28 7.58 -6.12 -11.53
C HIS A 28 6.22 -5.44 -11.31
N PRO A 29 5.14 -6.02 -11.84
CA PRO A 29 3.79 -5.56 -11.52
C PRO A 29 3.43 -5.93 -10.08
N TYR A 30 2.71 -5.05 -9.42
CA TYR A 30 2.07 -5.29 -8.13
C TYR A 30 0.58 -5.38 -8.27
N MET A 31 -0.02 -6.28 -7.48
CA MET A 31 -1.44 -6.33 -7.27
C MET A 31 -1.72 -6.61 -5.80
N GLY A 32 -2.53 -5.77 -5.17
CA GLY A 32 -2.90 -5.91 -3.77
C GLY A 32 -4.29 -5.34 -3.51
N MET A 33 -4.65 -5.28 -2.24
CA MET A 33 -5.87 -4.64 -1.78
C MET A 33 -5.58 -3.63 -0.69
N VAL A 34 -6.29 -2.52 -0.67
CA VAL A 34 -6.17 -1.52 0.42
C VAL A 34 -6.64 -2.18 1.72
N MET A 35 -5.78 -2.20 2.73
CA MET A 35 -6.10 -2.81 4.03
C MET A 35 -5.15 -2.30 5.12
N ASP A 36 -5.73 -1.81 6.20
CA ASP A 36 -5.02 -1.51 7.45
C ASP A 36 -5.76 -2.18 8.62
N PRO A 37 -5.22 -3.24 9.23
CA PRO A 37 -5.85 -3.87 10.39
C PRO A 37 -6.10 -2.93 11.57
N ALA A 38 -5.30 -1.87 11.75
CA ALA A 38 -5.45 -0.92 12.85
C ALA A 38 -6.76 -0.12 12.77
N ASP A 39 -7.26 0.14 11.56
CA ASP A 39 -8.55 0.81 11.32
C ASP A 39 -9.76 0.04 11.90
N TYR A 40 -9.59 -1.23 12.26
CA TYR A 40 -10.62 -2.08 12.89
C TYR A 40 -10.51 -2.17 14.41
N ILE A 41 -9.47 -1.60 15.03
CA ILE A 41 -9.32 -1.63 16.49
C ILE A 41 -10.41 -0.74 17.12
N PRO A 42 -11.27 -1.28 18.00
CA PRO A 42 -12.31 -0.50 18.65
C PRO A 42 -11.75 0.72 19.38
N PHE A 43 -12.39 1.88 19.21
CA PHE A 43 -12.04 3.16 19.87
C PHE A 43 -10.69 3.77 19.48
N LEU A 44 -9.86 3.10 18.67
CA LEU A 44 -8.56 3.59 18.19
C LEU A 44 -8.51 3.75 16.67
N GLY A 45 -9.13 2.84 15.92
CA GLY A 45 -9.19 2.89 14.45
C GLY A 45 -10.23 3.89 13.91
N THR A 46 -10.37 3.92 12.58
CA THR A 46 -11.32 4.83 11.91
C THR A 46 -12.79 4.46 12.14
N ASN A 47 -13.64 5.49 12.27
CA ASN A 47 -15.11 5.35 12.21
C ASN A 47 -15.67 5.77 10.83
N VAL A 48 -14.82 6.22 9.90
CA VAL A 48 -15.24 6.64 8.57
C VAL A 48 -15.34 5.41 7.67
N SER A 49 -16.49 5.28 7.01
CA SER A 49 -16.72 4.22 6.04
C SER A 49 -17.10 4.79 4.68
N VAL A 50 -16.70 4.07 3.64
CA VAL A 50 -17.06 4.30 2.25
C VAL A 50 -17.78 3.04 1.78
N ASN A 51 -19.07 3.15 1.49
CA ASN A 51 -19.93 2.02 1.11
C ASN A 51 -19.89 0.84 2.10
N GLY A 52 -19.82 1.12 3.40
CA GLY A 52 -19.84 0.08 4.46
C GLY A 52 -18.49 -0.57 4.76
N LEU A 53 -17.42 -0.21 4.03
CA LEU A 53 -16.05 -0.63 4.32
C LEU A 53 -15.26 0.54 4.91
N LYS A 54 -14.22 0.25 5.72
CA LYS A 54 -13.35 1.30 6.28
C LYS A 54 -12.71 2.09 5.15
N ARG A 55 -12.51 3.41 5.36
CA ARG A 55 -11.96 4.32 4.35
C ARG A 55 -10.57 3.87 3.86
N GLY A 56 -10.10 4.43 2.76
CA GLY A 56 -8.67 4.48 2.44
C GLY A 56 -8.17 5.92 2.54
N VAL A 57 -7.01 6.12 3.15
CA VAL A 57 -6.29 7.40 3.21
C VAL A 57 -4.88 7.27 2.65
N SER A 58 -4.18 8.40 2.54
CA SER A 58 -2.78 8.51 2.10
C SER A 58 -1.80 7.58 2.83
N ASP A 59 -2.11 7.25 4.08
CA ASP A 59 -1.33 6.38 4.97
C ASP A 59 -1.91 4.96 5.08
N THR A 60 -3.09 4.68 4.50
CA THR A 60 -3.57 3.30 4.41
C THR A 60 -2.71 2.55 3.40
N GLY A 61 -2.05 1.51 3.88
CA GLY A 61 -1.27 0.63 3.02
C GLY A 61 -2.14 -0.27 2.14
N GLY A 62 -1.59 -0.72 1.02
CA GLY A 62 -2.10 -1.88 0.30
C GLY A 62 -1.39 -3.15 0.77
N MET A 63 -2.13 -4.25 0.84
CA MET A 63 -1.66 -5.56 1.28
C MET A 63 -1.69 -6.52 0.08
N ILE A 64 -0.54 -7.12 -0.25
CA ILE A 64 -0.48 -8.18 -1.27
C ILE A 64 -1.05 -9.48 -0.70
N ILE A 65 -1.81 -10.21 -1.52
CA ILE A 65 -2.23 -11.59 -1.22
C ILE A 65 -1.27 -12.50 -1.99
N PRO A 66 -0.14 -12.93 -1.40
CA PRO A 66 -0.09 -13.91 -0.30
C PRO A 66 0.67 -13.45 0.96
N LEU A 67 0.70 -12.15 1.28
CA LEU A 67 1.49 -11.54 2.37
C LEU A 67 3.01 -11.68 2.23
N ALA A 68 3.49 -12.08 1.06
CA ALA A 68 4.90 -12.10 0.71
C ALA A 68 5.04 -11.87 -0.79
N HIS A 69 6.05 -11.11 -1.18
CA HIS A 69 6.39 -10.94 -2.59
C HIS A 69 6.96 -12.23 -3.18
N ILE A 70 6.60 -12.53 -4.42
CA ILE A 70 7.13 -13.67 -5.17
C ILE A 70 8.35 -13.20 -5.96
N PRO A 71 9.57 -13.72 -5.72
CA PRO A 71 10.75 -13.32 -6.46
C PRO A 71 10.71 -13.87 -7.90
N LEU A 72 10.68 -12.98 -8.89
CA LEU A 72 10.57 -13.35 -10.31
C LEU A 72 11.93 -13.48 -11.02
N ALA A 73 12.99 -12.85 -10.52
CA ALA A 73 14.30 -12.79 -11.20
C ALA A 73 15.51 -13.08 -10.31
N GLY A 74 15.29 -13.62 -9.11
CA GLY A 74 16.34 -13.98 -8.16
C GLY A 74 15.99 -13.62 -6.72
N PRO A 75 16.77 -14.08 -5.73
CA PRO A 75 16.53 -13.75 -4.33
C PRO A 75 16.63 -12.24 -4.10
N PHE A 76 15.69 -11.70 -3.31
CA PHE A 76 15.75 -10.31 -2.88
C PHE A 76 16.90 -10.10 -1.89
N ALA A 77 17.64 -9.02 -2.05
CA ALA A 77 18.72 -8.63 -1.13
C ALA A 77 18.17 -8.23 0.25
N MET A 78 16.92 -7.75 0.30
CA MET A 78 16.28 -7.17 1.49
C MET A 78 14.94 -7.84 1.79
N ALA A 79 14.82 -9.16 1.59
CA ALA A 79 13.55 -9.89 1.75
C ALA A 79 12.81 -9.63 3.07
N SER A 80 13.53 -9.39 4.18
CA SER A 80 12.93 -9.08 5.49
C SER A 80 12.36 -7.66 5.60
N MET A 81 12.83 -6.73 4.77
CA MET A 81 12.35 -5.34 4.70
C MET A 81 11.25 -5.16 3.65
N ILE A 82 11.19 -6.08 2.68
CA ILE A 82 10.28 -6.04 1.53
C ILE A 82 8.82 -6.38 1.89
N GLY A 83 8.51 -6.76 3.14
CA GLY A 83 7.13 -6.79 3.67
C GLY A 83 6.03 -7.35 2.74
N HIS A 84 4.82 -6.83 2.88
CA HIS A 84 3.66 -7.13 2.02
C HIS A 84 2.87 -5.87 1.66
N GLU A 85 3.48 -4.72 1.89
CA GLU A 85 2.81 -3.43 1.97
C GLU A 85 3.01 -2.61 0.69
N SER A 86 2.07 -1.73 0.40
CA SER A 86 2.20 -0.68 -0.60
C SER A 86 1.63 0.60 -0.03
N MET A 87 1.95 1.75 -0.61
CA MET A 87 1.45 3.02 -0.12
C MET A 87 0.58 3.70 -1.16
N ASN A 88 -0.55 4.23 -0.69
CA ASN A 88 -1.40 5.13 -1.45
C ASN A 88 -0.68 6.48 -1.65
N PHE A 89 0.10 6.59 -2.74
CA PHE A 89 0.86 7.81 -3.05
C PHE A 89 -0.04 9.01 -3.40
N PHE A 90 -1.20 8.74 -4.00
CA PHE A 90 -2.15 9.78 -4.40
C PHE A 90 -3.21 9.98 -3.32
N ALA A 91 -3.54 11.24 -3.04
CA ALA A 91 -4.55 11.60 -2.07
C ALA A 91 -5.26 12.91 -2.45
N SER A 92 -6.41 13.15 -1.86
CA SER A 92 -7.20 14.35 -2.10
C SER A 92 -6.49 15.62 -1.61
N GLN A 93 -6.56 16.68 -2.41
CA GLN A 93 -6.04 17.99 -2.02
C GLN A 93 -6.93 18.71 -1.00
N THR A 94 -8.21 18.35 -0.91
CA THR A 94 -9.22 19.12 -0.14
C THR A 94 -10.06 18.27 0.81
N VAL A 95 -10.03 16.94 0.69
CA VAL A 95 -10.87 16.03 1.50
C VAL A 95 -10.01 15.27 2.50
N PHE A 96 -10.42 15.34 3.77
CA PHE A 96 -9.75 14.68 4.89
C PHE A 96 -10.71 13.76 5.64
N CYS A 97 -10.18 12.68 6.20
CA CYS A 97 -10.84 11.82 7.17
C CYS A 97 -9.84 11.40 8.23
N ASP A 98 -10.22 11.51 9.51
CA ASP A 98 -9.37 11.22 10.66
C ASP A 98 -8.02 11.97 10.62
N GLY A 99 -8.01 13.20 10.12
CA GLY A 99 -6.81 14.03 9.97
C GLY A 99 -5.94 13.72 8.74
N SER A 100 -6.11 12.55 8.12
CA SER A 100 -5.39 12.14 6.90
C SER A 100 -6.18 12.46 5.63
N ARG A 101 -5.48 12.59 4.50
CA ARG A 101 -6.11 12.92 3.21
C ARG A 101 -6.76 11.67 2.63
N MET A 102 -8.02 11.79 2.21
CA MET A 102 -8.75 10.67 1.61
C MET A 102 -8.08 10.24 0.30
N SER A 103 -7.86 8.93 0.13
CA SER A 103 -7.24 8.37 -1.08
C SER A 103 -8.28 8.16 -2.19
N PRO A 104 -7.94 8.38 -3.48
CA PRO A 104 -8.79 8.05 -4.61
C PRO A 104 -8.62 6.60 -5.10
N LYS A 105 -9.68 6.00 -5.66
CA LYS A 105 -9.59 4.69 -6.31
C LYS A 105 -8.93 4.79 -7.69
N GLY A 106 -8.29 3.69 -8.11
CA GLY A 106 -7.83 3.51 -9.50
C GLY A 106 -6.53 4.22 -9.85
N HIS A 107 -5.86 4.84 -8.89
CA HIS A 107 -4.51 5.32 -9.06
C HIS A 107 -3.50 4.19 -8.88
N MET A 108 -2.44 4.22 -9.69
CA MET A 108 -1.32 3.30 -9.54
C MET A 108 -0.66 3.54 -8.18
N VAL A 109 -0.43 2.47 -7.43
CA VAL A 109 0.33 2.51 -6.19
C VAL A 109 1.79 2.15 -6.44
N MET A 110 2.64 2.47 -5.48
CA MET A 110 4.00 1.95 -5.44
C MET A 110 4.13 1.07 -4.20
N THR A 111 4.76 -0.09 -4.38
CA THR A 111 4.98 -1.14 -3.36
C THR A 111 6.45 -1.18 -2.96
N CYS A 112 6.71 -1.79 -1.79
CA CYS A 112 7.98 -2.20 -1.23
C CYS A 112 9.16 -1.99 -2.17
N ASN A 113 9.69 -0.78 -2.09
CA ASN A 113 10.83 -0.35 -2.88
C ASN A 113 12.05 -0.43 -1.97
N ASP A 114 13.06 -1.21 -2.37
CA ASP A 114 14.35 -1.24 -1.68
C ASP A 114 15.07 0.12 -1.72
N VAL A 115 14.64 1.02 -2.63
CA VAL A 115 15.16 2.36 -2.86
C VAL A 115 14.07 3.42 -2.56
N GLY A 116 13.58 3.45 -1.32
CA GLY A 116 13.11 4.68 -0.70
C GLY A 116 11.97 5.45 -1.38
N ILE A 117 10.81 4.82 -1.53
CA ILE A 117 9.61 5.57 -1.11
C ILE A 117 9.68 5.57 0.42
N PRO A 118 9.45 6.72 1.11
CA PRO A 118 9.72 6.82 2.52
C PRO A 118 9.15 5.60 3.21
N LEU A 119 10.03 4.82 3.84
CA LEU A 119 9.65 3.74 4.73
C LEU A 119 8.56 4.35 5.61
N SER A 120 7.33 3.82 5.53
CA SER A 120 6.20 4.20 6.37
C SER A 120 6.42 3.79 7.84
N ALA A 121 7.67 3.68 8.28
CA ALA A 121 8.09 3.84 9.66
C ALA A 121 7.89 5.31 10.10
N GLY A 122 6.68 5.83 9.92
CA GLY A 122 6.17 6.90 10.75
C GLY A 122 5.90 6.29 12.11
N ILE A 123 6.81 6.53 13.06
CA ILE A 123 6.48 6.44 14.47
C ILE A 123 5.25 7.31 14.73
N GLY A 124 4.12 6.66 15.01
CA GLY A 124 3.00 7.28 15.72
C GLY A 124 3.37 7.57 17.16
#